data_AF-A0A533UFW5-F1
#
_entry.id   AF-A0A533UFW5-F1
#
_cell.length_a   1.000
_cell.length_b   1.000
_cell.length_c   1.000
_cell.angle_alpha   90.00
_cell.angle_beta   90.00
_cell.angle_gamma   90.00
#
_symmetry.space_group_name_H-M   'P 1'
#
loop_
_entity.id
_entity.type
_entity.pdbx_description
1 polymer ?
#
loop_
_entity_poly.entity_id
_entity_poly.type
_entity_poly.pdbx_seq_one_letter_code
_entity_poly.pdbx_strand_id
1 'polypeptide(L)'
;MEIDNSFAKEHIDSWTKAWNDHNLKDILSHYSEQILFHSPKVELVFPNRTSATITNKKDLEEYFSLGLKKFPDLHVVPVEYFLKDHIVIFEYQGTP
;
A
#
# COMPACT_ATOMS: atom_id res chain seq x y z
N MET A 1 -8.57 -13.97 15.27
CA MET A 1 -7.14 -13.61 15.20
C MET A 1 -7.05 -12.23 15.81
N GLU A 2 -6.32 -12.09 16.90
CA GLU A 2 -6.14 -10.79 17.55
C GLU A 2 -5.07 -10.02 16.77
N ILE A 3 -5.32 -8.74 16.48
CA ILE A 3 -4.31 -7.88 15.85
C ILE A 3 -3.49 -7.32 16.99
N ASP A 4 -2.28 -7.86 17.17
CA ASP A 4 -1.33 -7.45 18.20
C ASP A 4 -0.06 -6.83 17.56
N ASN A 5 0.89 -6.43 18.40
CA ASN A 5 2.13 -5.83 17.93
C ASN A 5 2.98 -6.78 17.07
N SER A 6 2.91 -8.09 17.30
CA SER A 6 3.64 -9.07 16.49
C SER A 6 3.06 -9.11 15.09
N PHE A 7 1.73 -9.22 14.99
CA PHE A 7 1.01 -9.18 13.72
C PHE A 7 1.30 -7.88 12.97
N ALA A 8 1.21 -6.72 13.65
CA ALA A 8 1.45 -5.43 13.01
C ALA A 8 2.86 -5.33 12.42
N LYS A 9 3.87 -5.75 13.19
CA LYS A 9 5.27 -5.76 12.74
C LYS A 9 5.47 -6.69 11.55
N GLU A 10 4.99 -7.94 11.62
CA GLU A 10 5.10 -8.91 10.54
C GLU A 10 4.39 -8.45 9.27
N HIS A 11 3.23 -7.81 9.41
CA HIS A 11 2.49 -7.26 8.29
C HIS A 11 3.24 -6.12 7.61
N ILE A 12 3.81 -5.18 8.38
CA ILE A 12 4.62 -4.07 7.85
C ILE A 12 5.88 -4.59 7.17
N ASP A 13 6.59 -5.55 7.78
CA ASP A 13 7.82 -6.13 7.21
C ASP A 13 7.51 -6.82 5.88
N SER A 14 6.43 -7.61 5.82
CA SER A 14 6.00 -8.30 4.60
C SER A 14 5.54 -7.33 3.51
N TRP A 15 4.76 -6.31 3.87
CA TRP A 15 4.31 -5.27 2.94
C TRP A 15 5.52 -4.50 2.37
N THR A 16 6.46 -4.10 3.22
CA THR A 16 7.68 -3.40 2.83
C THR A 16 8.52 -4.25 1.87
N LYS A 17 8.68 -5.53 2.18
CA LYS A 17 9.38 -6.47 1.30
C LYS A 17 8.71 -6.56 -0.08
N ALA A 18 7.39 -6.69 -0.14
CA ALA A 18 6.66 -6.78 -1.39
C ALA A 18 6.86 -5.53 -2.28
N TRP A 19 6.88 -4.34 -1.67
CA TRP A 19 7.20 -3.10 -2.36
C TRP A 19 8.64 -3.02 -2.85
N ASN A 20 9.61 -3.36 -2.00
CA ASN A 20 11.03 -3.31 -2.36
C ASN A 20 11.41 -4.35 -3.42
N ASP A 21 10.75 -5.51 -3.43
CA ASP A 21 10.89 -6.52 -4.48
C ASP A 21 10.14 -6.13 -5.78
N HIS A 22 9.41 -5.02 -5.78
CA HIS A 22 8.55 -4.56 -6.87
C HIS A 22 7.56 -5.64 -7.36
N ASN A 23 7.15 -6.55 -6.45
CA ASN A 23 6.26 -7.66 -6.76
C ASN A 23 4.80 -7.24 -6.57
N LEU A 24 4.16 -6.78 -7.65
CA LEU A 24 2.77 -6.33 -7.64
C LEU A 24 1.79 -7.37 -7.08
N LYS A 25 2.00 -8.66 -7.38
CA LYS A 25 1.13 -9.73 -6.90
C LYS A 25 1.20 -9.85 -5.37
N ASP A 26 2.40 -9.78 -4.82
CA ASP A 26 2.61 -9.87 -3.37
C ASP A 26 2.06 -8.62 -2.67
N ILE A 27 2.27 -7.42 -3.24
CA ILE A 27 1.67 -6.16 -2.73
C ILE A 27 0.15 -6.30 -2.63
N LEU A 28 -0.51 -6.75 -3.70
CA LEU A 28 -1.97 -6.90 -3.74
C LEU A 28 -2.49 -7.99 -2.80
N SER A 29 -1.66 -8.94 -2.38
CA SER A 29 -2.05 -9.99 -1.43
C SER A 29 -2.38 -9.45 -0.03
N HIS A 30 -1.87 -8.26 0.32
CA HIS A 30 -2.18 -7.57 1.57
C HIS A 30 -3.57 -6.91 1.59
N TYR A 31 -4.25 -6.86 0.44
CA TYR A 31 -5.54 -6.19 0.27
C TYR A 31 -6.65 -7.20 0.04
N SER A 32 -7.78 -6.99 0.72
CA SER A 32 -9.04 -7.69 0.47
C SER A 32 -9.59 -7.40 -0.93
N GLU A 33 -10.58 -8.17 -1.38
CA GLU A 33 -11.25 -7.91 -2.66
C GLU A 33 -12.10 -6.63 -2.61
N GLN A 34 -12.69 -6.34 -1.45
CA GLN A 34 -13.40 -5.10 -1.15
C GLN A 34 -12.50 -4.22 -0.31
N ILE A 35 -12.16 -3.03 -0.80
CA ILE A 35 -11.23 -2.11 -0.15
C ILE A 35 -11.80 -0.69 -0.12
N LEU A 36 -11.15 0.16 0.67
CA LEU A 36 -11.30 1.60 0.59
C LEU A 36 -9.90 2.22 0.60
N PHE A 37 -9.30 2.34 -0.59
CA PHE A 37 -7.98 2.94 -0.74
C PHE A 37 -8.12 4.42 -1.12
N HIS A 38 -7.54 5.32 -0.34
CA HIS A 38 -7.56 6.74 -0.61
C HIS A 38 -6.15 7.28 -0.83
N SER A 39 -5.94 8.05 -1.88
CA SER A 39 -4.69 8.80 -2.05
C SER A 39 -4.95 10.06 -2.89
N PRO A 40 -4.43 11.24 -2.50
CA PRO A 40 -4.51 12.46 -3.31
C PRO A 40 -3.91 12.29 -4.72
N LYS A 41 -3.01 11.31 -4.90
CA LYS A 41 -2.39 11.00 -6.19
C LYS A 41 -3.30 10.20 -7.14
N VAL A 42 -4.41 9.62 -6.66
CA VAL A 42 -5.36 8.88 -7.51
C VAL A 42 -5.90 9.78 -8.62
N GLU A 43 -6.25 11.02 -8.31
CA GLU A 43 -6.77 11.99 -9.31
C GLU A 43 -5.72 12.34 -10.37
N LEU A 44 -4.43 12.33 -10.00
CA LEU A 44 -3.33 12.58 -10.93
C LEU A 44 -3.09 11.39 -11.88
N VAL A 45 -3.33 10.17 -11.41
CA VAL A 45 -3.13 8.93 -12.19
C VAL A 45 -4.37 8.62 -13.04
N PHE A 46 -5.56 8.92 -12.52
CA PHE A 46 -6.84 8.72 -13.19
C PHE A 46 -7.57 10.06 -13.38
N PRO A 47 -7.17 10.89 -14.36
CA PRO A 47 -7.69 12.25 -14.54
C PRO A 47 -9.20 12.31 -14.83
N ASN A 48 -9.78 11.19 -15.28
CA ASN A 48 -11.22 11.08 -15.57
C ASN A 48 -12.05 10.65 -14.34
N ARG A 49 -11.43 10.39 -13.19
CA ARG A 49 -12.14 10.06 -11.95
C ARG A 49 -12.42 11.33 -11.15
N THR A 50 -13.63 11.39 -10.60
CA THR A 50 -14.08 12.47 -9.71
C THR A 50 -13.79 12.18 -8.23
N SER A 51 -13.15 11.06 -7.92
CA SER A 51 -12.90 10.58 -6.56
C SER A 51 -11.44 10.17 -6.40
N ALA A 52 -10.81 10.64 -5.33
CA ALA A 52 -9.49 10.23 -4.86
C ALA A 52 -9.47 8.82 -4.18
N THR A 53 -10.57 8.07 -4.31
CA THR A 53 -10.77 6.79 -3.64
C THR A 53 -10.99 5.64 -4.64
N ILE A 54 -10.32 4.52 -4.39
CA ILE A 54 -10.43 3.25 -5.10
C ILE A 54 -11.13 2.24 -4.18
N THR A 55 -12.17 1.56 -4.68
CA THR A 55 -13.02 0.66 -3.88
C THR A 55 -12.88 -0.82 -4.24
N ASN A 56 -12.09 -1.15 -5.26
CA ASN A 56 -11.90 -2.52 -5.73
C ASN A 56 -10.44 -2.79 -6.07
N LYS A 57 -10.06 -4.07 -6.00
CA LYS A 57 -8.68 -4.51 -6.17
C LYS A 57 -8.15 -4.38 -7.60
N LYS A 58 -9.02 -4.47 -8.61
CA LYS A 58 -8.65 -4.31 -10.03
C LYS A 58 -8.10 -2.91 -10.33
N ASP A 59 -8.80 -1.89 -9.84
CA ASP A 59 -8.36 -0.50 -9.98
C ASP A 59 -7.09 -0.23 -9.16
N LEU A 60 -6.96 -0.88 -7.99
CA LEU A 60 -5.76 -0.76 -7.15
C LEU A 60 -4.53 -1.38 -7.85
N GLU A 61 -4.72 -2.52 -8.51
CA GLU A 61 -3.68 -3.19 -9.32
C GLU A 61 -3.18 -2.27 -10.44
N GLU A 62 -4.09 -1.64 -11.18
CA GLU A 62 -3.73 -0.67 -12.22
C GLU A 62 -2.94 0.51 -11.64
N TYR A 63 -3.42 1.08 -10.52
CA TYR A 63 -2.78 2.21 -9.86
C TYR A 63 -1.36 1.88 -9.38
N PHE A 64 -1.16 0.76 -8.69
CA PHE A 64 0.15 0.33 -8.21
C PHE A 64 1.08 -0.08 -9.35
N SER A 65 0.57 -0.74 -10.41
CA SER A 65 1.37 -1.06 -11.60
C SER A 65 1.97 0.20 -12.25
N LEU A 66 1.17 1.27 -12.37
CA LEU A 66 1.64 2.55 -12.89
C LEU A 66 2.65 3.21 -11.96
N GLY A 67 2.46 3.11 -10.64
CA GLY A 67 3.41 3.58 -9.63
C GLY A 67 4.77 2.91 -9.75
N LEU A 68 4.81 1.57 -9.77
CA LEU A 68 6.04 0.79 -9.88
C LEU A 68 6.77 1.03 -11.22
N LYS A 69 6.04 1.21 -12.32
CA LYS A 69 6.64 1.58 -13.61
C LYS A 69 7.27 2.97 -13.60
N LYS A 70 6.67 3.92 -12.86
CA LYS A 70 7.14 5.30 -12.77
C LYS A 70 8.34 5.44 -11.84
N PHE A 71 8.43 4.61 -10.81
CA PHE A 71 9.50 4.62 -9.80
C PHE A 71 10.12 3.22 -9.71
N PRO A 72 10.95 2.82 -10.70
CA PRO A 72 11.52 1.47 -10.79
C PRO A 72 12.58 1.15 -9.73
N ASP A 73 13.13 2.20 -9.11
CA ASP A 73 14.16 2.11 -8.07
C ASP A 73 13.58 2.42 -6.68
N LEU A 74 12.24 2.44 -6.54
CA LEU A 74 11.56 2.76 -5.29
C LEU A 74 12.02 1.83 -4.16
N HIS A 75 12.48 2.44 -3.07
CA HIS A 75 12.85 1.74 -1.85
C HIS A 75 12.11 2.33 -0.65
N VAL A 76 11.43 1.47 0.09
CA VAL A 76 10.64 1.76 1.27
C VAL A 76 11.41 1.35 2.52
N VAL A 77 11.53 2.29 3.47
CA VAL A 77 12.11 2.07 4.79
C VAL A 77 11.10 2.48 5.87
N PRO A 78 10.58 1.52 6.68
CA PRO A 78 9.71 1.82 7.80
C PRO A 78 10.42 2.67 8.85
N VAL A 79 9.71 3.65 9.42
CA VAL A 79 10.23 4.54 10.48
C VAL A 79 9.66 4.14 11.82
N GLU A 80 8.34 4.23 11.97
CA GLU A 80 7.62 3.86 13.18
C GLU A 80 6.19 3.39 12.86
N TYR A 81 5.55 2.74 13.81
CA TYR A 81 4.14 2.36 13.69
C TYR A 81 3.41 2.44 15.02
N PHE A 82 2.10 2.63 14.92
CA PHE A 82 1.17 2.66 16.04
C PHE A 82 0.04 1.67 15.74
N LEU A 83 -0.22 0.80 16.71
CA LEU A 83 -1.36 -0.11 16.69
C LEU A 83 -2.41 0.38 17.69
N LYS A 84 -3.64 0.54 17.21
CA LYS A 84 -4.81 0.78 18.05
C LYS A 84 -5.98 -0.07 17.55
N ASP A 85 -6.49 -0.94 18.42
CA ASP A 85 -7.54 -1.89 18.10
C ASP A 85 -7.18 -2.75 16.86
N HIS A 86 -7.83 -2.49 15.72
CA HIS A 86 -7.58 -3.18 14.45
C HIS A 86 -6.94 -2.29 13.39
N ILE A 87 -6.39 -1.14 13.81
CA ILE A 87 -5.82 -0.12 12.93
C ILE A 87 -4.32 -0.05 13.16
N VAL A 88 -3.56 -0.32 12.10
CA VAL A 88 -2.12 -0.07 12.04
C VAL A 88 -1.89 1.22 11.25
N ILE A 89 -1.22 2.18 11.87
CA ILE A 89 -0.70 3.37 11.20
C ILE A 89 0.82 3.20 11.19
N PHE A 90 1.45 3.24 10.01
CA PHE A 90 2.91 3.18 9.92
C PHE A 90 3.43 4.31 9.04
N GLU A 91 4.52 4.92 9.49
CA GLU A 91 5.28 5.91 8.74
C GLU A 91 6.42 5.21 8.00
N TYR A 92 6.70 5.65 6.78
CA TYR A 92 7.81 5.16 5.98
C TYR A 92 8.43 6.28 5.15
N GLN A 93 9.71 6.11 4.83
CA GLN A 93 10.40 6.89 3.81
C GLN A 93 10.41 6.10 2.52
N GLY A 94 10.01 6.75 1.42
CA GLY A 94 10.09 6.20 0.07
C GLY A 94 11.05 7.03 -0.77
N THR A 95 12.22 6.48 -1.08
CA THR A 95 13.20 7.11 -1.98
C THR A 95 13.24 6.38 -3.31
N PRO A 96 13.32 7.09 -4.44
CA PRO A 96 13.72 6.48 -5.70
C PRO A 96 15.21 6.11 -5.68
#